data_AF-V4JAS8-F1
#
_entry.id   AF-V4JAS8-F1
#
_cell.length_a   1.000
_cell.length_b   1.000
_cell.length_c   1.000
_cell.angle_alpha   90.00
_cell.angle_beta   90.00
_cell.angle_gamma   90.00
#
_symmetry.space_group_name_H-M   'P 1'
#
loop_
_entity.id
_entity.type
_entity.pdbx_description
1 polymer ?
#
loop_
_entity_poly.entity_id
_entity_poly.type
_entity_poly.pdbx_seq_one_letter_code
_entity_poly.pdbx_strand_id
1 'polypeptide(L)'
;MQVSNTNSTQYSYRPNTANKAQTTQGEFKLDESGANSAKGIDVRGKANLIYLLEKKDIVQLSKDEVSWLADIKESFMSVQETENYFKSNGQKKEMNAIIYVEGNVVSYQTQDGGVYYTDSKAEEIFRKAGFDAEKVKGLVKEMYPDGAKVQFFEAGEGPSNAQLFEQMHGYSYNEFVRKQVDSLKQSELNQQLQQEKYYRSKVLFEQSPQTEIFSVGGQVVASRGENGYIDVGQHLLAQADARGIKRSELKEIFTVSPERTAAQYQALLQDVFGDEVTLQSFHLGDAPTRAEVKLMQANNSSV
;
A
#
# COMPACT_ATOMS: atom_id res chain seq x y z
N MET A 1 -21.52 0.65 -42.24
CA MET A 1 -20.43 -0.14 -41.63
C MET A 1 -20.29 0.38 -40.21
N GLN A 2 -20.77 -0.39 -39.24
CA GLN A 2 -20.73 -0.08 -37.80
C GLN A 2 -19.30 -0.18 -37.28
N VAL A 3 -18.93 0.70 -36.34
CA VAL A 3 -18.03 0.34 -35.26
C VAL A 3 -18.62 0.92 -33.98
N SER A 4 -19.25 0.04 -33.21
CA SER A 4 -19.71 0.30 -31.85
C SER A 4 -18.53 0.08 -30.90
N ASN A 5 -18.21 1.04 -30.05
CA ASN A 5 -17.34 0.85 -28.88
C ASN A 5 -18.02 1.50 -27.68
N THR A 6 -18.79 0.69 -26.94
CA THR A 6 -19.28 1.00 -25.60
C THR A 6 -18.56 0.08 -24.63
N ASN A 7 -17.49 0.57 -24.01
CA ASN A 7 -16.91 -0.04 -22.81
C ASN A 7 -17.62 0.60 -21.60
N SER A 8 -18.65 -0.06 -21.08
CA SER A 8 -19.18 0.22 -19.74
C SER A 8 -18.35 -0.56 -18.72
N THR A 9 -17.49 0.14 -17.98
CA THR A 9 -16.71 -0.46 -16.90
C THR A 9 -17.65 -0.72 -15.72
N GLN A 10 -18.04 -1.99 -15.54
CA GLN A 10 -18.82 -2.47 -14.39
C GLN A 10 -17.96 -2.39 -13.11
N TYR A 11 -18.26 -1.44 -12.22
CA TYR A 11 -17.77 -1.50 -10.84
C TYR A 11 -18.74 -2.32 -10.00
N SER A 12 -18.52 -3.63 -9.93
CA SER A 12 -19.19 -4.48 -8.93
C SER A 12 -18.54 -4.27 -7.57
N TYR A 13 -19.30 -3.75 -6.60
CA TYR A 13 -18.91 -3.74 -5.19
C TYR A 13 -19.01 -5.19 -4.67
N ARG A 14 -17.88 -5.92 -4.68
CA ARG A 14 -17.80 -7.22 -4.01
C ARG A 14 -17.47 -6.99 -2.53
N PRO A 15 -18.30 -7.42 -1.58
CA PRO A 15 -17.86 -7.51 -0.19
C PRO A 15 -16.68 -8.49 -0.13
N ASN A 16 -15.63 -8.08 0.56
CA ASN A 16 -14.37 -8.78 0.70
C ASN A 16 -14.57 -10.10 1.47
N THR A 17 -14.96 -11.18 0.79
CA THR A 17 -14.81 -12.53 1.32
C THR A 17 -13.35 -12.91 1.18
N ALA A 18 -12.56 -12.61 2.22
CA ALA A 18 -11.20 -13.05 2.35
C ALA A 18 -11.14 -14.57 2.11
N ASN A 19 -10.45 -14.95 1.03
CA ASN A 19 -10.06 -16.33 0.79
C ASN A 19 -9.20 -16.80 1.97
N LYS A 20 -9.69 -17.84 2.65
CA LYS A 20 -8.88 -18.72 3.49
C LYS A 20 -7.81 -19.37 2.60
N ALA A 21 -6.66 -18.73 2.48
CA ALA A 21 -5.43 -19.46 2.20
C ALA A 21 -5.08 -20.23 3.49
N GLN A 22 -5.14 -21.56 3.40
CA GLN A 22 -4.57 -22.45 4.41
C GLN A 22 -3.05 -22.22 4.43
N THR A 23 -2.57 -21.36 5.32
CA THR A 23 -1.19 -21.39 5.78
C THR A 23 -1.06 -22.53 6.79
N THR A 24 -0.24 -23.51 6.43
CA THR A 24 0.20 -24.59 7.29
C THR A 24 0.75 -24.00 8.59
N GLN A 25 0.08 -24.31 9.71
CA GLN A 25 0.48 -23.87 11.04
C GLN A 25 1.82 -24.50 11.42
N GLY A 26 2.89 -23.71 11.39
CA GLY A 26 3.97 -23.84 12.36
C GLY A 26 3.58 -23.00 13.58
N GLU A 27 3.34 -23.65 14.71
CA GLU A 27 2.99 -22.97 15.96
C GLU A 27 4.10 -21.98 16.39
N PHE A 28 3.86 -20.69 16.16
CA PHE A 28 4.45 -19.65 16.99
C PHE A 28 3.44 -19.31 18.08
N LYS A 29 3.65 -19.85 19.29
CA LYS A 29 2.93 -19.41 20.48
C LYS A 29 3.41 -18.00 20.84
N LEU A 30 2.56 -17.02 20.57
CA LEU A 30 2.66 -15.68 21.17
C LEU A 30 2.00 -15.76 22.55
N ASP A 31 2.78 -15.56 23.60
CA ASP A 31 2.27 -15.37 24.95
C ASP A 31 1.40 -14.10 24.99
N GLU A 32 0.10 -14.30 25.13
CA GLU A 32 -0.86 -13.25 25.41
C GLU A 32 -0.79 -12.86 26.90
N SER A 33 0.15 -11.99 27.25
CA SER A 33 0.00 -11.17 28.46
C SER A 33 0.61 -9.78 28.27
N GLY A 34 -0.26 -8.77 28.24
CA GLY A 34 0.12 -7.36 28.42
C GLY A 34 -0.25 -6.44 27.27
N ALA A 35 -1.48 -5.93 27.31
CA ALA A 35 -1.85 -4.69 26.65
C ALA A 35 -0.93 -3.52 27.08
N ASN A 36 -0.75 -2.55 26.16
CA ASN A 36 -0.11 -1.23 26.33
C ASN A 36 1.43 -1.14 26.31
N SER A 37 1.97 -1.05 25.10
CA SER A 37 2.89 0.01 24.60
C SER A 37 3.49 -0.50 23.29
N ALA A 38 3.70 0.39 22.32
CA ALA A 38 4.51 0.09 21.14
C ALA A 38 5.95 -0.21 21.59
N LYS A 39 6.21 -1.43 22.09
CA LYS A 39 7.56 -1.92 22.35
C LYS A 39 8.20 -2.16 21.00
N GLY A 40 9.04 -1.22 20.58
CA GLY A 40 9.93 -1.43 19.44
C GLY A 40 10.65 -2.77 19.58
N ILE A 41 10.88 -3.44 18.46
CA ILE A 41 11.66 -4.68 18.43
C ILE A 41 13.07 -4.34 18.90
N ASP A 42 13.49 -4.88 20.04
CA ASP A 42 14.88 -4.76 20.47
C ASP A 42 15.76 -5.59 19.53
N VAL A 43 16.61 -4.90 18.79
CA VAL A 43 17.55 -5.48 17.83
C VAL A 43 18.97 -5.53 18.36
N ARG A 44 19.24 -5.05 19.59
CA ARG A 44 20.58 -5.10 20.18
C ARG A 44 21.04 -6.55 20.33
N GLY A 45 22.30 -6.79 19.96
CA GLY A 45 22.89 -8.13 19.91
C GLY A 45 22.39 -9.02 18.77
N LYS A 46 21.49 -8.54 17.90
CA LYS A 46 21.02 -9.28 16.72
C LYS A 46 21.81 -8.85 15.48
N ALA A 47 22.10 -9.82 14.62
CA ALA A 47 22.77 -9.59 13.34
C ALA A 47 21.76 -9.14 12.26
N ASN A 48 22.09 -8.06 11.55
CA ASN A 48 21.35 -7.63 10.37
C ASN A 48 21.63 -8.61 9.22
N LEU A 49 20.62 -9.33 8.73
CA LEU A 49 20.77 -10.38 7.72
C LEU A 49 21.20 -9.90 6.33
N ILE A 50 21.35 -8.59 6.11
CA ILE A 50 21.81 -8.03 4.83
C ILE A 50 23.15 -8.63 4.36
N TYR A 51 24.01 -9.07 5.28
CA TYR A 51 25.30 -9.69 4.94
C TYR A 51 25.18 -11.06 4.26
N LEU A 52 24.03 -11.70 4.36
CA LEU A 52 23.74 -12.98 3.69
C LEU A 52 23.20 -12.78 2.28
N LEU A 53 22.80 -11.56 1.90
CA LEU A 53 22.25 -11.28 0.58
C LEU A 53 23.38 -11.28 -0.45
N GLU A 54 23.24 -12.14 -1.46
CA GLU A 54 24.08 -12.10 -2.66
C GLU A 54 23.35 -11.41 -3.81
N LYS A 55 24.09 -10.96 -4.82
CA LYS A 55 23.51 -10.32 -6.01
C LYS A 55 22.49 -11.23 -6.72
N LYS A 56 22.68 -12.55 -6.67
CA LYS A 56 21.76 -13.54 -7.25
C LYS A 56 20.42 -13.63 -6.50
N ASP A 57 20.38 -13.21 -5.24
CA ASP A 57 19.18 -13.24 -4.40
C ASP A 57 18.33 -11.96 -4.58
N ILE A 58 18.84 -10.97 -5.31
CA ILE A 58 18.17 -9.70 -5.57
C ILE A 58 17.55 -9.75 -6.96
N VAL A 59 16.21 -9.83 -7.02
CA VAL A 59 15.47 -9.65 -8.26
C VAL A 59 15.38 -8.16 -8.57
N GLN A 60 16.17 -7.71 -9.55
CA GLN A 60 16.05 -6.35 -10.06
C GLN A 60 14.96 -6.32 -11.13
N LEU A 61 13.82 -5.70 -10.79
CA LEU A 61 12.74 -5.49 -11.74
C LEU A 61 13.20 -4.51 -12.83
N SER A 62 12.94 -4.86 -14.09
CA SER A 62 13.14 -3.97 -15.23
C SER A 62 12.18 -2.79 -15.19
N LYS A 63 12.49 -1.72 -15.93
CA LYS A 63 11.59 -0.55 -16.03
C LYS A 63 10.20 -0.94 -16.55
N ASP A 64 10.13 -1.91 -17.45
CA ASP A 64 8.88 -2.41 -18.02
C ASP A 64 8.08 -3.27 -17.02
N GLU A 65 8.76 -3.95 -16.08
CA GLU A 65 8.12 -4.67 -14.97
C GLU A 65 7.68 -3.75 -13.82
N VAL A 66 8.03 -2.47 -13.85
CA VAL A 66 7.62 -1.46 -12.84
C VAL A 66 6.55 -0.51 -13.39
N SER A 67 6.35 -0.47 -14.71
CA SER A 67 5.37 0.44 -15.35
C SER A 67 3.94 0.21 -14.84
N TRP A 68 3.52 -1.04 -14.62
CA TRP A 68 2.20 -1.36 -14.08
C TRP A 68 1.95 -0.75 -12.68
N LEU A 69 2.99 -0.51 -11.88
CA LEU A 69 2.86 0.17 -10.58
C LEU A 69 2.57 1.67 -10.75
N ALA A 70 3.06 2.30 -11.84
CA ALA A 70 2.71 3.66 -12.18
C ALA A 70 1.26 3.75 -12.68
N ASP A 71 0.84 2.79 -13.50
CA ASP A 71 -0.53 2.71 -14.03
C ASP A 71 -1.57 2.51 -12.90
N ILE A 72 -1.24 1.75 -11.85
CA ILE A 72 -2.09 1.63 -10.65
C ILE A 72 -2.30 2.97 -9.96
N LYS A 73 -1.26 3.80 -9.89
CA LYS A 73 -1.35 5.12 -9.24
C LYS A 73 -2.18 6.10 -10.06
N GLU A 74 -2.12 6.02 -11.40
CA GLU A 74 -2.95 6.82 -12.31
C GLU A 74 -4.40 6.33 -12.40
N SER A 75 -4.68 5.09 -11.99
CA SER A 75 -6.04 4.51 -11.98
C SER A 75 -6.94 5.02 -10.85
N PHE A 76 -6.43 5.86 -9.95
CA PHE A 76 -7.23 6.46 -8.88
C PHE A 76 -7.74 7.85 -9.30
N MET A 77 -9.06 8.04 -9.28
CA MET A 77 -9.67 9.35 -9.51
C MET A 77 -9.23 10.33 -8.42
N SER A 78 -8.88 11.55 -8.82
CA SER A 78 -8.72 12.67 -7.90
C SER A 78 -10.02 12.99 -7.15
N VAL A 79 -9.93 13.79 -6.08
CA VAL A 79 -11.10 14.31 -5.36
C VAL A 79 -12.09 15.00 -6.31
N GLN A 80 -11.59 15.82 -7.25
CA GLN A 80 -12.44 16.56 -8.19
C GLN A 80 -13.10 15.64 -9.21
N GLU A 81 -12.35 14.66 -9.74
CA GLU A 81 -12.89 13.65 -10.65
C GLU A 81 -13.95 12.79 -9.96
N THR A 82 -13.73 12.43 -8.70
CA THR A 82 -14.68 11.66 -7.89
C THR A 82 -15.95 12.47 -7.63
N GLU A 83 -15.83 13.74 -7.27
CA GLU A 83 -16.99 14.62 -7.09
C GLU A 83 -17.79 14.76 -8.39
N ASN A 84 -17.10 15.00 -9.51
CA ASN A 84 -17.72 15.12 -10.82
C ASN A 84 -18.38 13.80 -11.25
N TYR A 85 -17.73 12.67 -10.98
CA TYR A 85 -18.27 11.34 -11.22
C TYR A 85 -19.58 11.13 -10.47
N PHE A 86 -19.60 11.38 -9.16
CA PHE A 86 -20.83 11.23 -8.37
C PHE A 86 -21.93 12.19 -8.82
N LYS A 87 -21.62 13.46 -9.10
CA LYS A 87 -22.62 14.43 -9.58
C LYS A 87 -23.21 14.01 -10.93
N SER A 88 -22.37 13.61 -11.89
CA SER A 88 -22.80 13.14 -13.20
C SER A 88 -23.61 11.84 -13.07
N ASN A 89 -23.12 10.87 -12.30
CA ASN A 89 -23.80 9.60 -12.12
C ASN A 89 -25.13 9.76 -11.39
N GLY A 90 -25.23 10.66 -10.41
CA GLY A 90 -26.46 10.98 -9.69
C GLY A 90 -27.57 11.50 -10.59
N GLN A 91 -27.24 12.19 -11.69
CA GLN A 91 -28.21 12.75 -12.63
C GLN A 91 -28.71 11.75 -13.69
N LYS A 92 -28.00 10.63 -13.88
CA LYS A 92 -28.39 9.63 -14.88
C LYS A 92 -29.72 8.99 -14.52
N LYS A 93 -30.52 8.74 -15.55
CA LYS A 93 -31.82 8.05 -15.48
C LYS A 93 -31.75 6.74 -16.25
N GLU A 94 -31.00 5.80 -15.68
CA GLU A 94 -30.66 4.53 -16.33
C GLU A 94 -31.44 3.34 -15.74
N MET A 95 -32.55 3.59 -15.05
CA MET A 95 -33.36 2.52 -14.46
C MET A 95 -34.15 1.79 -15.53
N ASN A 96 -34.12 0.46 -15.47
CA ASN A 96 -35.01 -0.41 -16.24
C ASN A 96 -36.23 -0.81 -15.40
N ALA A 97 -36.00 -1.25 -14.17
CA ALA A 97 -37.07 -1.71 -13.29
C ALA A 97 -36.76 -1.48 -11.81
N ILE A 98 -37.79 -1.21 -11.01
CA ILE A 98 -37.70 -1.03 -9.55
C ILE A 98 -38.78 -1.87 -8.88
N ILE A 99 -38.40 -2.61 -7.83
CA ILE A 99 -39.30 -3.38 -6.97
C ILE A 99 -39.48 -2.63 -5.66
N TYR A 100 -40.75 -2.37 -5.33
CA TYR A 100 -41.19 -1.76 -4.09
C TYR A 100 -41.89 -2.80 -3.21
N VAL A 101 -41.59 -2.82 -1.92
CA VAL A 101 -42.31 -3.61 -0.90
C VAL A 101 -42.74 -2.63 0.19
N GLU A 102 -44.04 -2.59 0.49
CA GLU A 102 -44.62 -1.66 1.47
C GLU A 102 -44.26 -0.17 1.20
N GLY A 103 -44.07 0.19 -0.07
CA GLY A 103 -43.69 1.55 -0.49
C GLY A 103 -42.19 1.85 -0.47
N ASN A 104 -41.35 0.93 0.03
CA ASN A 104 -39.91 1.09 0.07
C ASN A 104 -39.24 0.37 -1.11
N VAL A 105 -38.17 0.96 -1.66
CA VAL A 105 -37.36 0.34 -2.71
C VAL A 105 -36.52 -0.79 -2.10
N VAL A 106 -36.72 -2.02 -2.57
CA VAL A 106 -35.96 -3.19 -2.09
C VAL A 106 -34.96 -3.73 -3.11
N SER A 107 -35.16 -3.44 -4.39
CA SER A 107 -34.27 -3.82 -5.47
C SER A 107 -34.54 -3.01 -6.75
N TYR A 108 -33.52 -2.81 -7.56
CA TYR A 108 -33.65 -2.21 -8.88
C TYR A 108 -32.65 -2.81 -9.88
N GLN A 109 -33.02 -2.74 -11.15
CA GLN A 109 -32.22 -3.14 -12.29
C GLN A 109 -31.96 -1.93 -13.18
N THR A 110 -30.70 -1.70 -13.55
CA THR A 110 -30.28 -0.68 -14.52
C THR A 110 -30.39 -1.20 -15.95
N GLN A 111 -30.44 -0.30 -16.93
CA GLN A 111 -30.57 -0.61 -18.36
C GLN A 111 -29.37 -1.38 -18.92
N ASP A 112 -28.19 -1.26 -18.30
CA ASP A 112 -27.00 -2.05 -18.62
C ASP A 112 -26.97 -3.41 -17.91
N GLY A 113 -27.99 -3.74 -17.11
CA GLY A 113 -28.17 -5.04 -16.47
C GLY A 113 -27.57 -5.16 -15.08
N GLY A 114 -27.03 -4.08 -14.52
CA GLY A 114 -26.68 -4.01 -13.10
C GLY A 114 -27.90 -4.22 -12.20
N VAL A 115 -27.72 -4.95 -11.10
CA VAL A 115 -28.76 -5.23 -10.12
C VAL A 115 -28.27 -4.83 -8.74
N TYR A 116 -29.07 -4.06 -8.01
CA TYR A 116 -28.77 -3.56 -6.68
C TYR A 116 -29.97 -3.80 -5.77
N TYR A 117 -29.71 -4.14 -4.51
CA TYR A 117 -30.75 -4.61 -3.61
C TYR A 117 -30.42 -4.33 -2.14
N THR A 118 -31.46 -4.21 -1.34
CA THR A 118 -31.39 -4.26 0.13
C THR A 118 -31.94 -5.59 0.67
N ASP A 119 -32.68 -6.34 -0.16
CA ASP A 119 -33.17 -7.70 0.12
C ASP A 119 -32.66 -8.69 -0.94
N SER A 120 -31.93 -9.72 -0.50
CA SER A 120 -31.39 -10.77 -1.38
C SER A 120 -32.48 -11.54 -2.14
N LYS A 121 -33.71 -11.65 -1.60
CA LYS A 121 -34.84 -12.27 -2.32
C LYS A 121 -35.23 -11.45 -3.54
N ALA A 122 -35.16 -10.13 -3.44
CA ALA A 122 -35.47 -9.23 -4.55
C ALA A 122 -34.34 -9.20 -5.62
N GLU A 123 -33.10 -9.51 -5.25
CA GLU A 123 -32.01 -9.75 -6.23
C GLU A 123 -32.32 -10.97 -7.11
N GLU A 124 -32.78 -12.06 -6.50
CA GLU A 124 -33.03 -13.34 -7.17
C GLU A 124 -34.07 -13.22 -8.29
N ILE A 125 -35.05 -12.33 -8.12
CA ILE A 125 -36.06 -12.00 -9.13
C ILE A 125 -35.41 -11.53 -10.43
N PHE A 126 -34.55 -10.50 -10.36
CA PHE A 126 -33.89 -9.96 -11.56
C PHE A 126 -32.86 -10.93 -12.14
N ARG A 127 -32.16 -11.69 -11.29
CA ARG A 127 -31.24 -12.73 -11.80
C ARG A 127 -31.95 -13.83 -12.57
N LYS A 128 -33.12 -14.29 -12.11
CA LYS A 128 -33.90 -15.33 -12.79
C LYS A 128 -34.65 -14.82 -14.01
N ALA A 129 -35.17 -13.59 -13.94
CA ALA A 129 -35.98 -13.01 -15.01
C ALA A 129 -35.15 -12.32 -16.10
N GLY A 130 -33.94 -11.85 -15.79
CA GLY A 130 -33.20 -10.97 -16.68
C GLY A 130 -33.96 -9.68 -16.92
N PHE A 131 -34.17 -9.32 -18.18
CA PHE A 131 -34.94 -8.14 -18.62
C PHE A 131 -36.39 -8.45 -18.98
N ASP A 132 -36.87 -9.69 -18.80
CA ASP A 132 -38.24 -10.08 -19.14
C ASP A 132 -39.26 -9.53 -18.11
N ALA A 133 -40.00 -8.50 -18.51
CA ALA A 133 -40.93 -7.79 -17.63
C ALA A 133 -42.07 -8.68 -17.10
N GLU A 134 -42.60 -9.61 -17.90
CA GLU A 134 -43.69 -10.49 -17.47
C GLU A 134 -43.17 -11.55 -16.49
N LYS A 135 -41.96 -12.05 -16.72
CA LYS A 135 -41.30 -12.97 -15.79
C LYS A 135 -40.96 -12.29 -14.46
N VAL A 136 -40.48 -11.04 -14.48
CA VAL A 136 -40.27 -10.24 -13.26
C VAL A 136 -41.60 -10.09 -12.50
N LYS A 137 -42.68 -9.67 -13.17
CA LYS A 137 -44.01 -9.52 -12.52
C LYS A 137 -44.50 -10.82 -11.89
N GLY A 138 -44.31 -11.95 -12.57
CA GLY A 138 -44.66 -13.28 -12.06
C GLY A 138 -43.90 -13.64 -10.78
N LEU A 139 -42.57 -13.49 -10.80
CA LEU A 139 -41.71 -13.79 -9.65
C LEU A 139 -41.95 -12.83 -8.47
N VAL A 140 -42.23 -11.55 -8.72
CA VAL A 140 -42.60 -10.60 -7.65
C VAL A 140 -43.88 -11.05 -6.95
N LYS A 141 -44.90 -11.49 -7.69
CA LYS A 141 -46.15 -12.02 -7.08
C LYS A 141 -45.94 -13.30 -6.30
N GLU A 142 -45.06 -14.18 -6.78
CA GLU A 142 -44.73 -15.45 -6.11
C GLU A 142 -43.97 -15.20 -4.80
N MET A 143 -42.95 -14.34 -4.83
CA MET A 143 -42.05 -14.12 -3.70
C MET A 143 -42.58 -13.09 -2.69
N TYR A 144 -43.48 -12.19 -3.10
CA TYR A 144 -44.09 -11.16 -2.27
C TYR A 144 -45.62 -11.08 -2.49
N PRO A 145 -46.38 -12.07 -1.98
CA PRO A 145 -47.83 -12.15 -2.21
C PRO A 145 -48.63 -10.97 -1.62
N ASP A 146 -48.09 -10.30 -0.58
CA ASP A 146 -48.84 -9.35 0.25
C ASP A 146 -48.56 -7.86 -0.02
N GLY A 147 -48.13 -7.48 -1.24
CA GLY A 147 -48.16 -6.07 -1.65
C GLY A 147 -46.89 -5.48 -2.25
N ALA A 148 -46.04 -6.30 -2.87
CA ALA A 148 -44.97 -5.77 -3.70
C ALA A 148 -45.50 -5.19 -5.02
N LYS A 149 -44.85 -4.15 -5.51
CA LYS A 149 -45.12 -3.53 -6.82
C LYS A 149 -43.83 -3.45 -7.61
N VAL A 150 -43.92 -3.72 -8.90
CA VAL A 150 -42.81 -3.48 -9.83
C VAL A 150 -43.19 -2.34 -10.78
N GLN A 151 -42.25 -1.43 -11.01
CA GLN A 151 -42.35 -0.38 -12.02
C GLN A 151 -41.25 -0.58 -13.05
N PHE A 152 -41.60 -0.47 -14.33
CA PHE A 152 -40.68 -0.53 -15.45
C PHE A 152 -40.59 0.86 -16.08
N PHE A 153 -39.42 1.19 -16.62
CA PHE A 153 -39.13 2.49 -17.18
C PHE A 153 -38.46 2.35 -18.53
N GLU A 154 -38.90 3.17 -19.49
CA GLU A 154 -38.18 3.34 -20.74
C GLU A 154 -36.88 4.13 -20.53
N ALA A 155 -36.01 4.11 -21.54
CA ALA A 155 -34.74 4.83 -21.52
C ALA A 155 -34.93 6.32 -21.17
N GLY A 156 -34.32 6.78 -20.07
CA GLY A 156 -34.39 8.17 -19.62
C GLY A 156 -35.66 8.56 -18.85
N GLU A 157 -36.63 7.66 -18.69
CA GLU A 157 -37.93 7.99 -18.05
C GLU A 157 -37.99 7.68 -16.55
N GLY A 158 -37.07 6.84 -16.06
CA GLY A 158 -37.00 6.47 -14.65
C GLY A 158 -36.54 7.59 -13.70
N PRO A 159 -36.58 7.35 -12.38
CA PRO A 159 -35.93 8.24 -11.43
C PRO A 159 -34.44 8.32 -11.74
N SER A 160 -33.85 9.46 -11.39
CA SER A 160 -32.40 9.58 -11.40
C SER A 160 -31.77 8.69 -10.32
N ASN A 161 -30.51 8.32 -10.50
CA ASN A 161 -29.75 7.56 -9.50
C ASN A 161 -29.76 8.23 -8.13
N ALA A 162 -29.67 9.58 -8.09
CA ALA A 162 -29.76 10.34 -6.85
C ALA A 162 -31.13 10.18 -6.16
N GLN A 163 -32.23 10.30 -6.93
CA GLN A 163 -33.57 10.13 -6.38
C GLN A 163 -33.79 8.71 -5.85
N LEU A 164 -33.31 7.70 -6.58
CA LEU A 164 -33.44 6.31 -6.17
C LEU A 164 -32.62 6.01 -4.90
N PHE A 165 -31.41 6.55 -4.82
CA PHE A 165 -30.59 6.47 -3.62
C PHE A 165 -31.31 7.05 -2.40
N GLU A 166 -31.91 8.24 -2.54
CA GLU A 166 -32.63 8.90 -1.46
C GLU A 166 -33.86 8.09 -1.02
N GLN A 167 -34.58 7.48 -1.97
CA GLN A 167 -35.69 6.57 -1.69
C GLN A 167 -35.25 5.29 -0.97
N MET A 168 -34.09 4.75 -1.31
CA MET A 168 -33.57 3.50 -0.73
C MET A 168 -32.95 3.71 0.65
N HIS A 169 -32.27 4.83 0.86
CA HIS A 169 -31.44 5.05 2.05
C HIS A 169 -32.00 6.08 3.03
N GLY A 170 -32.98 6.90 2.63
CA GLY A 170 -33.65 7.86 3.51
C GLY A 170 -32.82 9.09 3.89
N TYR A 171 -31.68 9.31 3.24
CA TYR A 171 -30.86 10.52 3.40
C TYR A 171 -30.39 11.06 2.06
N SER A 172 -29.99 12.33 2.02
CA SER A 172 -29.71 13.02 0.76
C SER A 172 -28.50 12.45 0.02
N TYR A 173 -28.63 12.29 -1.29
CA TYR A 173 -27.53 11.95 -2.17
C TYR A 173 -26.43 13.01 -2.15
N ASN A 174 -26.78 14.30 -2.08
CA ASN A 174 -25.79 15.36 -1.99
C ASN A 174 -25.00 15.29 -0.68
N GLU A 175 -25.64 14.90 0.42
CA GLU A 175 -24.94 14.68 1.70
C GLU A 175 -24.00 13.48 1.62
N PHE A 176 -24.42 12.39 0.96
CA PHE A 176 -23.57 11.24 0.67
C PHE A 176 -22.32 11.66 -0.11
N VAL A 177 -22.49 12.35 -1.24
CA VAL A 177 -21.39 12.80 -2.10
C VAL A 177 -20.44 13.68 -1.31
N ARG A 178 -20.95 14.65 -0.54
CA ARG A 178 -20.12 15.50 0.32
C ARG A 178 -19.29 14.69 1.30
N LYS A 179 -19.90 13.72 2.02
CA LYS A 179 -19.18 12.85 2.97
C LYS A 179 -18.07 12.04 2.29
N GLN A 180 -18.33 11.51 1.09
CA GLN A 180 -17.32 10.76 0.33
C GLN A 180 -16.16 11.67 -0.12
N VAL A 181 -16.47 12.84 -0.66
CA VAL A 181 -15.48 13.84 -1.10
C VAL A 181 -14.64 14.34 0.09
N ASP A 182 -15.25 14.65 1.22
CA ASP A 182 -14.54 15.10 2.42
C ASP A 182 -13.66 13.99 3.01
N SER A 183 -14.13 12.73 2.99
CA SER A 183 -13.33 11.58 3.40
C SER A 183 -12.09 11.41 2.50
N LEU A 184 -12.22 11.60 1.19
CA LEU A 184 -11.10 11.52 0.26
C LEU A 184 -10.10 12.66 0.48
N LYS A 185 -10.57 13.91 0.66
CA LYS A 185 -9.71 15.04 0.99
C LYS A 185 -8.89 14.81 2.26
N GLN A 186 -9.53 14.25 3.30
CA GLN A 186 -8.83 13.91 4.55
C GLN A 186 -7.78 12.81 4.33
N SER A 187 -8.10 11.80 3.51
CA SER A 187 -7.16 10.74 3.17
C SER A 187 -5.94 11.27 2.41
N GLU A 188 -6.14 12.11 1.39
CA GLU A 188 -5.05 12.75 0.64
C GLU A 188 -4.17 13.62 1.54
N LEU A 189 -4.78 14.45 2.39
CA LEU A 189 -4.03 15.28 3.35
C LEU A 189 -3.20 14.42 4.30
N ASN A 190 -3.78 13.35 4.85
CA ASN A 190 -3.05 12.44 5.73
C ASN A 190 -1.90 11.76 4.99
N GLN A 191 -2.09 11.34 3.73
CA GLN A 191 -1.03 10.76 2.93
C GLN A 191 0.11 11.75 2.69
N GLN A 192 -0.21 13.00 2.35
CA GLN A 192 0.79 14.07 2.18
C GLN A 192 1.57 14.31 3.48
N LEU A 193 0.88 14.42 4.61
CA LEU A 193 1.52 14.58 5.93
C LEU A 193 2.43 13.41 6.27
N GLN A 194 2.05 12.17 5.94
CA GLN A 194 2.91 11.01 6.17
C GLN A 194 4.13 11.00 5.25
N GLN A 195 3.96 11.36 3.97
CA GLN A 195 5.08 11.50 3.04
C GLN A 195 6.04 12.59 3.48
N GLU A 196 5.53 13.73 3.96
CA GLU A 196 6.34 14.82 4.47
C GLU A 196 7.08 14.41 5.75
N LYS A 197 6.41 13.73 6.70
CA LYS A 197 7.06 13.18 7.90
C LYS A 197 8.17 12.20 7.54
N TYR A 198 7.91 11.30 6.59
CA TYR A 198 8.91 10.36 6.08
C TYR A 198 10.09 11.11 5.44
N TYR A 199 9.82 12.08 4.57
CA TYR A 199 10.85 12.89 3.92
C TYR A 199 11.70 13.65 4.94
N ARG A 200 11.08 14.35 5.90
CA ARG A 200 11.78 15.04 6.98
C ARG A 200 12.64 14.08 7.80
N SER A 201 12.10 12.91 8.16
CA SER A 201 12.84 11.89 8.91
C SER A 201 14.03 11.37 8.12
N LYS A 202 13.84 11.14 6.81
CA LYS A 202 14.91 10.74 5.89
C LYS A 202 16.00 11.80 5.79
N VAL A 203 15.62 13.07 5.61
CA VAL A 203 16.58 14.20 5.55
C VAL A 203 17.38 14.31 6.85
N LEU A 204 16.72 14.24 8.01
CA LEU A 204 17.40 14.28 9.31
C LEU A 204 18.36 13.08 9.50
N PHE A 205 17.94 11.89 9.05
CA PHE A 205 18.79 10.71 9.05
C PHE A 205 20.00 10.86 8.11
N GLU A 206 19.81 11.44 6.92
CA GLU A 206 20.87 11.65 5.93
C GLU A 206 21.84 12.79 6.34
N GLN A 207 21.35 13.79 7.07
CA GLN A 207 22.15 14.91 7.58
C GLN A 207 22.82 14.63 8.92
N SER A 208 22.60 13.45 9.51
CA SER A 208 23.24 13.08 10.78
C SER A 208 24.77 13.02 10.61
N PRO A 209 25.54 13.79 11.41
CA PRO A 209 27.01 13.77 11.36
C PRO A 209 27.57 12.38 11.66
N GLN A 210 28.59 11.98 10.90
CA GLN A 210 29.33 10.73 11.10
C GLN A 210 30.70 11.06 11.70
N THR A 211 30.82 10.87 13.01
CA THR A 211 32.01 11.17 13.79
C THR A 211 33.16 10.21 13.50
N GLU A 212 32.88 9.03 12.97
CA GLU A 212 33.90 8.06 12.58
C GLU A 212 33.61 7.45 11.22
N ILE A 213 34.66 7.31 10.41
CA ILE A 213 34.64 6.65 9.11
C ILE A 213 35.64 5.50 9.12
N PHE A 214 35.20 4.35 8.65
CA PHE A 214 36.01 3.15 8.52
C PHE A 214 36.24 2.85 7.04
N SER A 215 37.50 2.63 6.68
CA SER A 215 37.91 2.32 5.32
C SER A 215 38.72 1.03 5.28
N VAL A 216 38.57 0.26 4.21
CA VAL A 216 39.33 -0.97 3.91
C VAL A 216 40.03 -0.75 2.58
N GLY A 217 41.36 -0.84 2.54
CA GLY A 217 42.13 -0.63 1.30
C GLY A 217 41.89 0.76 0.69
N GLY A 218 41.69 1.78 1.52
CA GLY A 218 41.39 3.15 1.10
C GLY A 218 39.92 3.41 0.70
N GLN A 219 39.06 2.39 0.64
CA GLN A 219 37.64 2.56 0.33
C GLN A 219 36.80 2.64 1.60
N VAL A 220 35.92 3.64 1.68
CA VAL A 220 34.99 3.77 2.80
C VAL A 220 33.99 2.60 2.79
N VAL A 221 33.87 1.88 3.89
CA VAL A 221 32.99 0.69 4.02
C VAL A 221 31.94 0.82 5.10
N ALA A 222 32.18 1.67 6.10
CA ALA A 222 31.24 1.93 7.18
C ALA A 222 31.46 3.31 7.79
N SER A 223 30.47 3.79 8.52
CA SER A 223 30.57 5.03 9.31
C SER A 223 29.77 4.92 10.60
N ARG A 224 30.10 5.73 11.60
CA ARG A 224 29.44 5.78 12.90
C ARG A 224 29.09 7.22 13.24
N GLY A 225 27.88 7.42 13.77
CA GLY A 225 27.44 8.70 14.32
C GLY A 225 27.67 8.78 15.83
N GLU A 226 27.46 9.97 16.39
CA GLU A 226 27.61 10.25 17.82
C GLU A 226 26.75 9.32 18.71
N ASN A 227 25.59 8.90 18.20
CA ASN A 227 24.68 7.99 18.89
C ASN A 227 25.14 6.52 18.90
N GLY A 228 26.34 6.23 18.38
CA GLY A 228 26.95 4.91 18.40
C GLY A 228 26.48 3.96 17.30
N TYR A 229 25.49 4.36 16.49
CA TYR A 229 25.00 3.55 15.39
C TYR A 229 25.99 3.54 14.23
N ILE A 230 26.26 2.32 13.74
CA ILE A 230 27.14 2.09 12.61
C ILE A 230 26.29 1.86 11.35
N ASP A 231 26.52 2.67 10.32
CA ASP A 231 26.01 2.48 8.97
C ASP A 231 27.02 1.62 8.19
N VAL A 232 26.63 0.37 7.91
CA VAL A 232 27.42 -0.63 7.19
C VAL A 232 26.49 -1.41 6.25
N GLY A 233 26.99 -1.74 5.05
CA GLY A 233 26.15 -2.35 4.03
C GLY A 233 26.94 -2.82 2.81
N GLN A 234 26.40 -2.52 1.62
CA GLN A 234 26.85 -3.10 0.36
C GLN A 234 28.34 -2.87 0.05
N HIS A 235 28.92 -1.73 0.44
CA HIS A 235 30.33 -1.44 0.16
C HIS A 235 31.28 -2.36 0.92
N LEU A 236 30.99 -2.67 2.20
CA LEU A 236 31.74 -3.67 2.95
C LEU A 236 31.57 -5.07 2.34
N LEU A 237 30.35 -5.40 1.91
CA LEU A 237 30.07 -6.67 1.24
C LEU A 237 30.85 -6.83 -0.07
N ALA A 238 30.98 -5.77 -0.87
CA ALA A 238 31.78 -5.78 -2.09
C ALA A 238 33.27 -5.98 -1.79
N GLN A 239 33.80 -5.34 -0.74
CA GLN A 239 35.19 -5.53 -0.31
C GLN A 239 35.46 -6.95 0.20
N ALA A 240 34.49 -7.56 0.90
CA ALA A 240 34.57 -8.95 1.33
C ALA A 240 34.56 -9.92 0.14
N ASP A 241 33.65 -9.72 -0.81
CA ASP A 241 33.55 -10.57 -2.01
C ASP A 241 34.82 -10.50 -2.87
N ALA A 242 35.37 -9.30 -3.07
CA ALA A 242 36.60 -9.09 -3.84
C ALA A 242 37.81 -9.81 -3.25
N ARG A 243 37.82 -10.05 -1.93
CA ARG A 243 38.88 -10.77 -1.20
C ARG A 243 38.55 -12.23 -0.93
N GLY A 244 37.40 -12.72 -1.40
CA GLY A 244 36.96 -14.10 -1.16
C GLY A 244 36.62 -14.41 0.30
N ILE A 245 36.32 -13.39 1.11
CA ILE A 245 35.95 -13.54 2.53
C ILE A 245 34.54 -14.15 2.62
N LYS A 246 34.38 -15.17 3.45
CA LYS A 246 33.08 -15.84 3.61
C LYS A 246 32.11 -14.93 4.35
N ARG A 247 30.87 -14.82 3.84
CA ARG A 247 29.80 -14.02 4.48
C ARG A 247 29.57 -14.35 5.95
N SER A 248 29.72 -15.61 6.35
CA SER A 248 29.59 -16.03 7.75
C SER A 248 30.56 -15.34 8.71
N GLU A 249 31.74 -14.94 8.22
CA GLU A 249 32.77 -14.23 8.99
C GLU A 249 32.37 -12.77 9.27
N LEU A 250 31.40 -12.23 8.53
CA LEU A 250 30.93 -10.85 8.68
C LEU A 250 29.86 -10.68 9.76
N LYS A 251 29.35 -11.78 10.34
CA LYS A 251 28.18 -11.75 11.23
C LYS A 251 28.33 -10.76 12.40
N GLU A 252 29.49 -10.72 13.04
CA GLU A 252 29.75 -9.83 14.19
C GLU A 252 29.86 -8.35 13.79
N ILE A 253 30.33 -8.08 12.57
CA ILE A 253 30.37 -6.73 11.97
C ILE A 253 28.94 -6.21 11.78
N PHE A 254 28.02 -7.06 11.32
CA PHE A 254 26.60 -6.71 11.10
C PHE A 254 25.72 -6.86 12.35
N THR A 255 26.29 -7.17 13.51
CA THR A 255 25.56 -7.25 14.79
C THR A 255 25.34 -5.87 15.38
N VAL A 256 24.09 -5.54 15.66
CA VAL A 256 23.69 -4.23 16.18
C VAL A 256 24.13 -4.10 17.64
N SER A 257 25.14 -3.28 17.87
CA SER A 257 25.73 -3.05 19.20
C SER A 257 26.10 -1.56 19.32
N PRO A 258 25.15 -0.66 19.66
CA PRO A 258 25.41 0.78 19.77
C PRO A 258 26.46 1.14 20.84
N GLU A 259 26.59 0.30 21.86
CA GLU A 259 27.60 0.40 22.91
C GLU A 259 29.04 0.14 22.42
N ARG A 260 29.19 -0.44 21.22
CA ARG A 260 30.50 -0.71 20.63
C ARG A 260 31.21 0.60 20.30
N THR A 261 32.41 0.75 20.84
CA THR A 261 33.30 1.88 20.54
C THR A 261 33.87 1.77 19.13
N ALA A 262 34.33 2.89 18.57
CA ALA A 262 35.00 2.90 17.28
C ALA A 262 36.22 1.96 17.23
N ALA A 263 37.02 1.91 18.30
CA ALA A 263 38.17 1.01 18.40
C ALA A 263 37.76 -0.47 18.40
N GLN A 264 36.70 -0.84 19.12
CA GLN A 264 36.18 -2.21 19.10
C GLN A 264 35.64 -2.59 17.72
N TYR A 265 34.98 -1.67 17.03
CA TYR A 265 34.51 -1.94 15.67
C TYR A 265 35.66 -2.03 14.66
N GLN A 266 36.68 -1.18 14.79
CA GLN A 266 37.89 -1.27 13.99
C GLN A 266 38.60 -2.62 14.17
N ALA A 267 38.70 -3.13 15.40
CA ALA A 267 39.28 -4.44 15.68
C ALA A 267 38.52 -5.57 14.96
N LEU A 268 37.17 -5.54 14.97
CA LEU A 268 36.36 -6.52 14.22
C LEU A 268 36.60 -6.46 12.72
N LEU A 269 36.78 -5.25 12.17
CA LEU A 269 37.15 -5.09 10.77
C LEU A 269 38.56 -5.63 10.52
N GLN A 270 39.52 -5.39 11.42
CA GLN A 270 40.90 -5.87 11.29
C GLN A 270 41.00 -7.40 11.38
N ASP A 271 40.20 -8.03 12.23
CA ASP A 271 40.12 -9.50 12.33
C ASP A 271 39.71 -10.15 11.00
N VAL A 272 38.93 -9.44 10.18
CA VAL A 272 38.40 -9.93 8.91
C VAL A 272 39.23 -9.46 7.70
N PHE A 273 39.65 -8.20 7.69
CA PHE A 273 40.29 -7.54 6.54
C PHE A 273 41.80 -7.26 6.73
N GLY A 274 42.34 -7.54 7.91
CA GLY A 274 43.75 -7.32 8.24
C GLY A 274 44.12 -5.85 8.43
N ASP A 275 45.40 -5.54 8.20
CA ASP A 275 46.01 -4.24 8.48
C ASP A 275 45.56 -3.11 7.51
N GLU A 276 44.80 -3.43 6.46
CA GLU A 276 44.27 -2.47 5.49
C GLU A 276 43.15 -1.57 6.05
N VAL A 277 42.71 -1.84 7.29
CA VAL A 277 41.64 -1.10 7.95
C VAL A 277 42.17 0.20 8.54
N THR A 278 41.56 1.30 8.14
CA THR A 278 41.84 2.63 8.68
C THR A 278 40.60 3.23 9.32
N LEU A 279 40.83 3.99 10.39
CA LEU A 279 39.81 4.74 11.12
C LEU A 279 40.14 6.22 11.01
N GLN A 280 39.19 7.01 10.53
CA GLN A 280 39.23 8.46 10.59
C GLN A 280 38.18 8.95 11.58
N SER A 281 38.60 9.80 12.52
CA SER A 281 37.72 10.40 13.52
C SER A 281 37.61 11.91 13.30
N PHE A 282 36.41 12.45 13.52
CA PHE A 282 36.08 13.85 13.31
C PHE A 282 35.48 14.45 14.57
N HIS A 283 35.73 15.74 14.79
CA HIS A 283 34.92 16.52 15.73
C HIS A 283 33.54 16.78 15.12
N LEU A 284 32.51 16.87 15.96
CA LEU A 284 31.11 16.97 15.51
C LEU A 284 30.86 18.10 14.49
N GLY A 285 31.55 19.24 14.65
CA GLY A 285 31.42 20.39 13.74
C GLY A 285 32.07 20.21 12.36
N ASP A 286 33.00 19.26 12.23
CA ASP A 286 33.77 18.98 11.02
C ASP A 286 33.42 17.61 10.41
N ALA A 287 32.53 16.87 11.08
CA ALA A 287 32.12 15.52 10.69
C ALA A 287 31.25 15.57 9.42
N PRO A 288 31.54 14.75 8.40
CA PRO A 288 30.69 14.67 7.23
C PRO A 288 29.33 14.09 7.60
N THR A 289 28.30 14.49 6.86
CA THR A 289 26.97 13.92 6.97
C THR A 289 26.94 12.50 6.44
N ARG A 290 25.97 11.69 6.89
CA ARG A 290 25.75 10.34 6.36
C ARG A 290 25.57 10.35 4.83
N ALA A 291 24.91 11.36 4.28
CA ALA A 291 24.77 11.53 2.83
C ALA A 291 26.13 11.69 2.13
N GLU A 292 27.01 12.53 2.67
CA GLU A 292 28.36 12.75 2.12
C GLU A 292 29.20 11.48 2.22
N VAL A 293 29.13 10.75 3.33
CA VAL A 293 29.80 9.46 3.47
C VAL A 293 29.32 8.47 2.40
N LYS A 294 28.01 8.40 2.12
CA LYS A 294 27.49 7.54 1.03
C LYS A 294 28.05 7.94 -0.35
N LEU A 295 28.26 9.23 -0.60
CA LEU A 295 28.92 9.69 -1.83
C LEU A 295 30.40 9.28 -1.85
N MET A 296 31.11 9.33 -0.72
CA MET A 296 32.48 8.82 -0.62
C MET A 296 32.55 7.31 -0.88
N GLN A 297 31.55 6.55 -0.43
CA GLN A 297 31.44 5.12 -0.70
C GLN A 297 31.18 4.83 -2.20
N ALA A 298 30.33 5.63 -2.84
CA ALA A 298 30.01 5.49 -4.27
C ALA A 298 31.19 5.86 -5.19
N ASN A 299 31.88 6.98 -4.92
CA ASN A 299 32.95 7.50 -5.77
C ASN A 299 34.24 6.65 -5.76
N ASN A 300 34.42 5.82 -4.73
CA ASN A 300 35.57 4.92 -4.63
C ASN A 300 35.34 3.55 -5.29
N SER A 301 34.16 3.31 -5.87
CA SER A 301 33.81 2.05 -6.56
C SER A 301 34.13 2.06 -8.08
N SER A 302 34.91 3.05 -8.55
CA SER A 302 35.15 3.32 -9.99
C SER A 302 36.62 3.18 -10.44
N VAL A 303 37.40 2.31 -9.79
CA VAL A 303 38.75 1.91 -10.24
C VAL A 303 38.81 0.41 -10.41
#